data_AF-A0A955LQS7-F1
#
_entry.id   AF-A0A955LQS7-F1
#
_cell.length_a   1.000
_cell.length_b   1.000
_cell.length_c   1.000
_cell.angle_alpha   90.00
_cell.angle_beta   90.00
_cell.angle_gamma   90.00
#
_symmetry.space_group_name_H-M   'P 1'
#
loop_
_entity.id
_entity.type
_entity.pdbx_description
1 polymer ?
#
loop_
_entity_poly.entity_id
_entity_poly.type
_entity_poly.pdbx_seq_one_letter_code
_entity_poly.pdbx_strand_id
1 'polypeptide(L)'
;MKRIQIARVLKGLVLAVALLGVFVHPAYADLEGSVTSLLDNIKTISTPIAIILLIFAGWQRMMGNNQIFIAALIGTIIVFGAPQIVELISAVFL
;
A
#
# COMPACT_ATOMS: atom_id res chain seq x y z
N MET A 1 -13.70 29.32 39.45
CA MET A 1 -13.53 29.28 37.96
C MET A 1 -12.12 28.98 37.47
N LYS A 2 -11.03 29.46 38.10
CA LYS A 2 -9.64 29.27 37.58
C LYS A 2 -9.12 27.81 37.52
N ARG A 3 -9.56 26.92 38.42
CA ARG A 3 -9.07 25.51 38.48
C ARG A 3 -9.52 24.64 37.29
N ILE A 4 -10.68 24.93 36.70
CA ILE A 4 -11.26 24.16 35.59
C ILE A 4 -10.53 24.45 34.27
N GLN A 5 -10.06 25.68 34.08
CA GLN A 5 -9.26 26.04 32.91
C GLN A 5 -7.88 25.36 32.93
N ILE A 6 -7.21 25.32 34.08
CA ILE A 6 -5.91 24.66 34.23
C ILE A 6 -6.03 23.15 33.91
N ALA A 7 -7.10 22.50 34.38
CA ALA A 7 -7.34 21.08 34.09
C ALA A 7 -7.61 20.79 32.60
N ARG A 8 -8.26 21.71 31.86
CA ARG A 8 -8.42 21.56 30.40
C ARG A 8 -7.11 21.70 29.66
N VAL A 9 -6.29 22.69 30.03
CA VAL A 9 -4.98 22.91 29.42
C VAL A 9 -4.07 21.71 29.68
N LEU A 10 -4.01 21.20 30.92
CA LEU A 10 -3.22 20.01 31.24
C LEU A 10 -3.68 18.76 30.46
N LYS A 11 -4.99 18.53 30.33
CA LYS A 11 -5.51 17.39 29.54
C LYS A 11 -5.16 17.51 28.06
N GLY A 12 -5.24 18.72 27.49
CA GLY A 12 -4.82 18.96 26.11
C GLY A 12 -3.32 18.76 25.92
N LEU A 13 -2.51 19.15 26.90
CA LEU A 13 -1.05 19.01 26.87
C LEU A 13 -0.62 17.54 27.01
N VAL A 14 -1.28 16.76 27.88
CA VAL A 14 -1.07 15.31 28.00
C VAL A 14 -1.48 14.58 26.71
N LEU A 15 -2.59 14.97 26.08
CA LEU A 15 -3.02 14.40 24.80
C LEU A 15 -2.03 14.76 23.68
N ALA A 16 -1.54 16.00 23.64
CA ALA A 16 -0.54 16.43 22.66
C ALA A 16 0.80 15.69 22.84
N VAL A 17 1.25 15.48 24.08
CA VAL A 17 2.45 14.70 24.39
C VAL A 17 2.26 13.23 24.06
N ALA A 18 1.09 12.65 24.31
CA ALA A 18 0.78 11.27 23.93
C ALA A 18 0.76 11.09 22.41
N LEU A 19 0.18 12.03 21.66
CA LEU A 19 0.20 12.02 20.19
C LEU A 19 1.63 12.16 19.67
N LEU A 20 2.43 13.10 20.17
CA LEU A 20 3.83 13.26 19.78
C LEU A 20 4.68 12.04 20.14
N GLY A 21 4.43 11.38 21.28
CA GLY A 21 5.12 10.16 21.68
C GLY A 21 4.81 8.96 20.77
N VAL A 22 3.60 8.88 20.21
CA VAL A 22 3.22 7.85 19.22
C VAL A 22 3.89 8.12 17.86
N PHE A 23 3.99 9.38 17.43
CA PHE A 23 4.67 9.75 16.18
C PHE A 23 6.22 9.62 16.24
N VAL A 24 6.82 9.60 17.43
CA VAL A 24 8.28 9.48 17.63
C VAL A 24 8.70 8.04 17.95
N HIS A 25 7.86 7.04 17.68
CA HIS A 25 8.27 5.64 17.82
C HIS A 25 9.13 5.20 16.60
N PRO A 26 10.36 4.69 16.80
CA PRO A 26 11.19 4.18 15.71
C PRO A 26 10.57 2.98 14.97
N ALA A 27 9.55 2.34 15.57
CA ALA A 27 8.76 1.31 14.93
C ALA A 27 7.98 1.81 13.70
N TYR A 28 7.62 3.11 13.63
CA TYR A 28 6.94 3.69 12.45
C TYR A 28 7.93 4.11 11.36
N ALA A 29 9.17 4.49 11.71
CA ALA A 29 10.21 4.80 10.74
C ALA A 29 10.67 3.54 9.96
N ASP A 30 10.79 2.41 10.64
CA ASP A 30 11.06 1.11 9.99
C ASP A 30 9.86 0.63 9.17
N LEU A 31 8.63 0.95 9.59
CA LEU A 31 7.41 0.61 8.85
C LEU A 31 7.30 1.42 7.55
N GLU A 32 7.57 2.72 7.61
CA GLU A 32 7.54 3.62 6.45
C GLU A 32 8.61 3.23 5.43
N GLY A 33 9.84 2.96 5.88
CA GLY A 33 10.91 2.44 5.01
C GLY A 33 10.57 1.07 4.41
N SER A 34 9.98 0.17 5.18
CA SER A 34 9.58 -1.17 4.71
C SER A 34 8.42 -1.13 3.71
N VAL A 35 7.42 -0.28 3.94
CA VAL A 35 6.29 -0.07 3.01
C VAL A 35 6.77 0.57 1.72
N THR A 36 7.69 1.54 1.79
CA THR A 36 8.28 2.18 0.61
C THR A 36 9.12 1.19 -0.21
N SER A 37 9.95 0.38 0.45
CA SER A 37 10.73 -0.67 -0.22
C SER A 37 9.84 -1.75 -0.85
N LEU A 38 8.76 -2.14 -0.17
CA LEU A 38 7.75 -3.05 -0.75
C LEU A 38 7.05 -2.44 -1.95
N LEU A 39 6.66 -1.16 -1.89
CA LEU A 39 6.05 -0.44 -3.01
C LEU A 39 6.99 -0.41 -4.22
N ASP A 40 8.26 -0.08 -4.02
CA ASP A 40 9.26 -0.01 -5.09
C ASP A 40 9.53 -1.39 -5.72
N ASN A 41 9.61 -2.44 -4.89
CA ASN A 41 9.76 -3.81 -5.37
C ASN A 41 8.53 -4.27 -6.18
N ILE A 42 7.32 -3.97 -5.69
CA ILE A 42 6.07 -4.31 -6.39
C ILE A 42 5.98 -3.54 -7.72
N LYS A 43 6.31 -2.25 -7.75
CA LYS A 43 6.32 -1.45 -8.99
C LYS A 43 7.33 -1.97 -10.01
N THR A 44 8.52 -2.33 -9.55
CA THR A 44 9.60 -2.84 -10.41
C THR A 44 9.27 -4.19 -11.02
N ILE A 45 8.57 -5.07 -10.27
CA ILE A 45 8.30 -6.46 -10.67
C ILE A 45 6.94 -6.62 -11.37
N SER A 46 5.94 -5.82 -11.01
CA SER A 46 4.57 -5.94 -11.55
C SER A 46 4.51 -5.70 -13.06
N THR A 47 5.15 -4.64 -13.56
CA THR A 47 5.09 -4.30 -14.99
C THR A 47 5.69 -5.39 -15.89
N PRO A 48 6.90 -5.93 -15.62
CA PRO A 48 7.44 -7.06 -16.36
C PRO A 48 6.55 -8.32 -16.31
N ILE A 49 6.00 -8.65 -15.14
CA ILE A 49 5.13 -9.83 -14.98
C ILE A 49 3.84 -9.67 -15.78
N ALA A 50 3.24 -8.48 -15.76
CA ALA A 50 2.02 -8.21 -16.51
C ALA A 50 2.23 -8.34 -18.03
N ILE A 51 3.38 -7.91 -18.54
CA ILE A 51 3.78 -8.07 -19.95
C ILE A 51 3.94 -9.56 -20.31
N ILE A 52 4.61 -10.34 -19.46
CA ILE A 52 4.76 -11.79 -19.67
C ILE A 52 3.39 -12.48 -19.70
N LEU A 53 2.48 -12.12 -18.79
CA LEU A 53 1.12 -12.64 -18.76
C LEU A 53 0.31 -12.26 -20.00
N LEU A 54 0.50 -11.06 -20.55
CA LEU A 54 -0.14 -10.64 -21.80
C LEU A 54 0.36 -11.42 -23.01
N ILE A 55 1.68 -11.63 -23.12
CA ILE A 55 2.27 -12.45 -24.17
C ILE A 55 1.75 -13.88 -24.06
N PHE A 56 1.70 -14.43 -22.84
CA PHE A 56 1.15 -15.75 -22.58
C PHE A 56 -0.34 -15.83 -22.90
N ALA A 57 -1.14 -14.82 -22.55
CA ALA A 57 -2.55 -14.75 -22.91
C ALA A 57 -2.74 -14.77 -24.44
N GLY A 58 -1.97 -13.97 -25.18
CA GLY A 58 -1.99 -13.97 -26.64
C GLY A 58 -1.68 -15.34 -27.24
N TRP A 59 -0.66 -16.02 -26.70
CA TRP A 59 -0.31 -17.38 -27.11
C TRP A 59 -1.45 -18.38 -26.85
N GLN A 60 -2.06 -18.35 -25.66
CA GLN A 60 -3.16 -19.25 -25.30
C GLN A 60 -4.41 -19.02 -26.16
N ARG A 61 -4.67 -17.76 -26.54
CA ARG A 61 -5.74 -17.43 -27.48
C ARG A 61 -5.50 -18.03 -28.86
N MET A 62 -4.25 -18.02 -29.35
CA MET A 62 -3.88 -18.66 -30.62
C MET A 62 -4.00 -20.18 -30.58
N MET A 63 -3.73 -20.81 -29.43
CA MET A 63 -3.90 -22.26 -29.23
C MET A 63 -5.35 -22.69 -28.97
N GLY A 64 -6.31 -21.74 -28.96
CA GLY A 64 -7.73 -22.03 -28.74
C GLY A 64 -8.09 -22.32 -27.27
N ASN A 65 -7.15 -22.16 -26.34
CA ASN A 65 -7.39 -22.44 -24.93
C ASN A 65 -8.00 -21.23 -24.20
N ASN A 66 -9.31 -21.08 -24.39
CA ASN A 66 -10.03 -19.88 -23.97
C ASN A 66 -10.11 -19.68 -22.45
N GLN A 67 -10.09 -20.77 -21.67
CA GLN A 67 -10.09 -20.69 -20.21
C GLN A 67 -8.78 -20.11 -19.67
N ILE A 68 -7.64 -20.57 -20.19
CA ILE A 68 -6.32 -20.08 -19.78
C ILE A 68 -6.08 -18.65 -20.29
N PHE A 69 -6.57 -18.32 -21.49
CA PHE A 69 -6.55 -16.94 -21.99
C PHE A 69 -7.25 -15.97 -21.03
N ILE A 70 -8.48 -16.28 -20.60
CA ILE A 70 -9.22 -15.43 -19.67
C ILE A 70 -8.51 -15.36 -18.31
N ALA A 71 -8.01 -16.48 -17.80
CA ALA A 71 -7.27 -16.51 -16.54
C ALA A 71 -5.99 -15.64 -16.60
N ALA A 72 -5.25 -15.70 -17.71
CA ALA A 72 -4.06 -14.88 -17.92
C ALA A 72 -4.39 -13.39 -18.03
N LEU A 73 -5.50 -13.02 -18.70
CA LEU A 73 -5.99 -11.64 -18.75
C LEU A 73 -6.38 -11.10 -17.37
N ILE A 74 -7.11 -11.90 -16.58
CA ILE A 74 -7.47 -11.52 -15.20
C ILE A 74 -6.19 -11.34 -14.37
N GLY A 75 -5.23 -12.26 -14.50
CA GLY A 75 -3.91 -12.16 -13.86
C GLY A 75 -3.17 -10.86 -14.24
N THR A 76 -3.14 -10.51 -15.52
CA THR A 76 -2.56 -9.25 -16.00
C THR A 76 -3.22 -8.03 -15.34
N ILE A 77 -4.56 -7.99 -15.27
CA ILE A 77 -5.29 -6.86 -14.68
C ILE A 77 -4.96 -6.72 -13.19
N ILE A 78 -4.92 -7.83 -12.45
CA ILE A 78 -4.57 -7.84 -11.02
C ILE A 78 -3.13 -7.35 -10.82
N VAL A 79 -2.19 -7.81 -11.65
CA VAL A 79 -0.78 -7.40 -11.53
C VAL A 79 -0.59 -5.92 -11.86
N PHE A 80 -1.30 -5.37 -12.85
CA PHE A 80 -1.30 -3.93 -13.11
C PHE A 80 -2.01 -3.10 -12.02
N GLY A 81 -3.04 -3.66 -11.39
CA GLY A 81 -3.76 -3.02 -10.29
C GLY A 81 -3.01 -3.08 -8.95
N ALA A 82 -2.10 -4.03 -8.76
CA ALA A 82 -1.39 -4.22 -7.50
C ALA A 82 -0.61 -2.97 -7.04
N PRO A 83 0.17 -2.27 -7.89
CA PRO A 83 0.79 -1.01 -7.50
C PRO A 83 -0.19 0.05 -7.01
N GLN A 84 -1.36 0.17 -7.68
CA GLN A 84 -2.38 1.18 -7.36
C GLN A 84 -3.05 0.90 -6.01
N ILE A 85 -3.28 -0.39 -5.70
CA ILE A 85 -3.81 -0.82 -4.40
C ILE A 85 -2.80 -0.53 -3.29
N VAL A 86 -1.51 -0.79 -3.52
CA VAL A 86 -0.47 -0.50 -2.53
C VAL A 86 -0.31 1.01 -2.33
N GLU A 87 -0.37 1.82 -3.40
CA GLU A 87 -0.38 3.30 -3.27
C GLU A 87 -1.58 3.81 -2.46
N LEU A 88 -2.78 3.27 -2.71
CA LEU A 88 -3.99 3.63 -1.95
C LEU A 88 -3.83 3.29 -0.46
N ILE A 89 -3.29 2.10 -0.15
CA ILE A 89 -3.00 1.68 1.22
C ILE A 89 -2.00 2.64 1.85
N SER A 90 -0.86 2.90 1.20
CA SER A 90 0.16 3.81 1.71
C SER A 90 -0.38 5.22 1.98
N ALA A 91 -1.29 5.73 1.14
CA ALA A 91 -1.93 7.04 1.33
C ALA A 91 -2.94 7.11 2.50
N VAL A 92 -3.40 5.97 3.01
CA VAL A 92 -4.32 5.90 4.16
C VAL A 92 -3.54 5.75 5.48
N PHE A 93 -2.33 5.19 5.43
CA PHE A 93 -1.51 4.94 6.61
C PHE A 93 -0.40 6.00 6.85
N LEU A 94 -0.18 6.92 5.90
CA LEU A 94 0.64 8.14 6.02
C LEU A 94 -0.26 9.37 6.22
#